data_AF-A0A1I2KRN2-F1
#
_entry.id   AF-A0A1I2KRN2-F1
#
_cell.length_a   1.000
_cell.length_b   1.000
_cell.length_c   1.000
_cell.angle_alpha   90.00
_cell.angle_beta   90.00
_cell.angle_gamma   90.00
#
_symmetry.space_group_name_H-M   'P 1'
#
loop_
_entity.id
_entity.type
_entity.pdbx_description
1 polymer ?
#
loop_
_entity_poly.entity_id
_entity_poly.type
_entity_poly.pdbx_seq_one_letter_code
_entity_poly.pdbx_strand_id
1 'polypeptide(L)' 'MTNLIRYKMLSTEQISEDRRIHVFDMQQQQKLSFNYESLKRTPKNNAYEELTEFLQKRKLKIDNGVYDNEEHAS' A
#
# COMPACT_ATOMS: atom_id res chain seq x y z
N MET A 1 24.50 2.17 4.14
CA MET A 1 23.13 1.59 4.21
C MET A 1 22.19 2.58 3.55
N THR A 2 21.86 2.36 2.29
CA THR A 2 20.85 3.19 1.62
C THR A 2 19.51 2.81 2.21
N ASN A 3 18.76 3.78 2.76
CA ASN A 3 17.35 3.61 3.11
C ASN A 3 16.56 3.38 1.81
N LEU A 4 16.70 2.19 1.22
CA LEU A 4 15.96 1.82 0.03
C LEU A 4 14.51 1.71 0.46
N ILE A 5 13.69 2.64 0.00
CA ILE A 5 12.25 2.52 0.11
C ILE A 5 11.93 1.19 -0.60
N ARG A 6 11.37 0.20 0.10
CA ARG A 6 11.03 -1.11 -0.49
C ARG A 6 9.74 -1.08 -1.28
N TYR A 7 8.78 -0.27 -0.83
CA TYR A 7 7.44 -0.20 -1.43
C TYR A 7 7.20 1.17 -2.07
N LYS A 8 6.58 1.19 -3.25
CA LYS A 8 6.05 2.41 -3.87
C LYS A 8 4.54 2.27 -3.95
N MET A 9 3.82 3.30 -3.50
CA MET A 9 2.37 3.34 -3.66
C MET A 9 2.04 3.67 -5.11
N LEU A 10 1.17 2.87 -5.74
CA LEU A 10 0.75 3.06 -7.12
C LEU A 10 -0.59 3.79 -7.19
N SER A 11 -1.61 3.16 -6.64
CA SER A 11 -2.99 3.66 -6.65
C SER A 11 -3.78 3.06 -5.50
N THR A 12 -4.94 3.65 -5.23
CA THR A 12 -5.99 3.04 -4.44
C THR A 12 -7.27 2.93 -5.27
N GLU A 13 -8.11 1.98 -4.89
CA GLU A 13 -9.45 1.82 -5.46
C GLU A 13 -10.45 1.82 -4.30
N GLN A 14 -11.41 2.73 -4.33
CA GLN A 14 -12.54 2.69 -3.42
C GLN A 14 -13.42 1.49 -3.77
N ILE A 15 -13.55 0.54 -2.83
CA ILE A 15 -14.52 -0.55 -2.89
C ILE A 15 -15.60 -0.31 -1.83
N SER A 16 -16.74 -1.00 -1.92
CA SER A 16 -17.97 -0.62 -1.21
C SER A 16 -17.78 -0.29 0.29
N GLU A 17 -17.02 -1.11 1.02
CA GLU A 17 -16.79 -0.95 2.48
C GLU A 17 -15.29 -0.96 2.84
N ASP A 18 -14.41 -0.87 1.85
CA ASP A 18 -12.97 -1.01 2.05
C ASP A 18 -12.22 -0.24 0.94
N ARG A 19 -10.91 -0.30 0.96
CA ARG A 19 -10.05 0.32 -0.03
C ARG A 19 -9.01 -0.67 -0.46
N ARG A 20 -8.99 -1.00 -1.75
CA ARG A 20 -7.93 -1.82 -2.31
C ARG A 20 -6.71 -0.93 -2.54
N ILE A 21 -5.56 -1.40 -2.09
CA ILE A 21 -4.29 -0.70 -2.24
C ILE A 21 -3.42 -1.46 -3.22
N HIS A 22 -2.85 -0.73 -4.17
CA HIS A 22 -1.85 -1.24 -5.10
C HIS A 22 -0.49 -0.65 -4.76
N VAL A 23 0.47 -1.52 -4.49
CA VAL A 23 1.87 -1.14 -4.26
C VAL A 23 2.79 -1.91 -5.19
N PHE A 24 3.93 -1.32 -5.49
CA PHE A 24 5.04 -1.99 -6.16
C PHE A 24 6.10 -2.33 -5.12
N ASP A 25 6.39 -3.62 -4.94
CA ASP A 25 7.54 -4.10 -4.18
C ASP A 25 8.77 -4.01 -5.10
N MET A 26 9.64 -3.04 -4.83
CA MET A 26 10.85 -2.80 -5.63
C MET A 26 11.92 -3.86 -5.42
N GLN A 27 11.92 -4.57 -4.29
CA GLN A 27 12.87 -5.64 -4.02
C GLN A 27 12.52 -6.90 -4.81
N GLN A 28 11.24 -7.24 -4.86
CA GLN A 28 10.73 -8.40 -5.61
C GLN A 28 10.30 -8.05 -7.05
N GLN A 29 10.35 -6.77 -7.42
CA GLN A 29 9.91 -6.23 -8.71
C GLN A 29 8.50 -6.67 -9.11
N GLN A 30 7.56 -6.67 -8.16
CA GLN A 30 6.20 -7.15 -8.39
C GLN A 30 5.13 -6.19 -7.86
N LYS A 31 3.96 -6.20 -8.50
CA LYS A 31 2.76 -5.48 -8.03
C LYS A 31 2.06 -6.33 -6.96
N LEU A 32 1.82 -5.74 -5.80
CA LEU A 32 1.00 -6.31 -4.74
C LEU A 32 -0.32 -5.54 -4.66
N SER A 33 -1.43 -6.26 -4.57
CA SER A 33 -2.76 -5.67 -4.43
C SER A 33 -3.47 -6.32 -3.26
N PHE A 34 -3.98 -5.53 -2.33
CA PHE A 34 -4.65 -6.07 -1.14
C PHE A 34 -5.68 -5.07 -0.60
N ASN A 35 -6.64 -5.65 0.10
CA ASN A 35 -7.69 -4.94 0.81
C ASN A 35 -7.13 -4.35 2.12
N TYR A 36 -7.32 -3.05 2.36
CA TYR A 36 -6.68 -2.34 3.46
C TYR A 36 -7.20 -2.83 4.83
N GLU A 37 -8.51 -2.99 4.97
CA GLU A 37 -9.12 -3.51 6.20
C GLU A 37 -8.71 -4.96 6.48
N SER A 38 -8.57 -5.78 5.44
CA SER A 38 -8.07 -7.16 5.59
C SER A 38 -6.64 -7.20 6.12
N LEU A 39 -5.77 -6.31 5.62
CA LEU A 39 -4.37 -6.25 6.06
C LEU A 39 -4.24 -5.84 7.54
N LYS A 40 -5.11 -4.96 8.04
CA LYS A 40 -5.15 -4.57 9.47
C LYS A 40 -5.46 -5.76 10.39
N ARG A 41 -6.16 -6.77 9.89
CA ARG A 41 -6.60 -7.95 10.65
C ARG A 41 -5.61 -9.11 10.58
N THR A 42 -4.66 -9.07 9.66
CA THR A 42 -3.65 -10.13 9.52
C THR A 42 -2.71 -10.11 10.72
N PRO A 43 -2.48 -11.24 11.41
CA PRO A 43 -1.50 -11.31 12.47
C PRO A 43 -0.11 -10.92 11.93
N LYS A 44 0.64 -10.14 12.70
CA LYS A 44 2.00 -9.68 12.35
C LYS A 44 2.92 -10.87 12.07
N ASN A 45 3.00 -11.31 10.82
CA ASN A 45 4.10 -12.11 10.33
C ASN A 45 5.21 -11.16 9.87
N ASN A 46 6.47 -11.48 10.21
CA ASN A 46 7.65 -10.66 9.87
C ASN A 46 7.72 -10.24 8.39
N ALA A 47 7.18 -11.06 7.48
CA ALA A 47 7.14 -10.76 6.04
C ALA A 47 6.30 -9.53 5.67
N TYR A 48 5.33 -9.14 6.50
CA TYR A 48 4.40 -8.04 6.24
C TYR A 48 4.56 -6.86 7.20
N GLU A 49 5.47 -6.95 8.17
CA GLU A 49 5.68 -5.87 9.15
C GLU A 49 6.11 -4.58 8.48
N GLU A 50 7.11 -4.65 7.58
CA GLU A 50 7.60 -3.49 6.84
C GLU A 50 6.51 -2.88 5.93
N LEU A 51 5.72 -3.72 5.27
CA LEU A 51 4.59 -3.26 4.44
C LEU A 51 3.53 -2.56 5.30
N THR A 52 3.23 -3.13 6.47
CA THR A 52 2.25 -2.58 7.41
C THR A 52 2.70 -1.20 7.91
N GLU A 53 3.97 -1.06 8.32
CA GLU A 53 4.53 0.23 8.73
C GLU A 53 4.51 1.27 7.60
N PHE A 54 4.87 0.84 6.39
CA PHE A 54 4.84 1.67 5.19
C PHE A 54 3.45 2.24 4.91
N LEU A 55 2.42 1.41 5.06
CA LEU A 55 1.01 1.79 4.84
C LEU A 55 0.47 2.64 5.97
N GLN A 56 0.84 2.35 7.23
CA GLN A 56 0.45 3.18 8.38
C GLN A 56 0.94 4.62 8.23
N LYS A 57 2.17 4.83 7.75
CA LYS A 57 2.69 6.17 7.43
C LYS A 57 1.90 6.91 6.34
N ARG A 58 1.12 6.20 5.52
CA ARG A 58 0.29 6.74 4.44
C ARG A 58 -1.21 6.65 4.71
N LYS A 59 -1.61 6.18 5.91
CA LYS A 59 -3.01 5.93 6.25
C LYS A 59 -3.92 7.12 5.92
N LEU A 60 -3.55 8.33 6.34
CA LEU A 60 -4.33 9.53 6.06
C LEU A 60 -4.56 9.77 4.56
N LYS A 61 -3.55 9.51 3.72
CA LYS A 61 -3.65 9.67 2.26
C LYS A 61 -4.50 8.58 1.63
N ILE A 62 -4.39 7.35 2.14
CA ILE A 62 -5.24 6.21 1.76
C ILE A 62 -6.69 6.52 2.09
N ASP A 63 -6.97 6.86 3.35
CA ASP A 63 -8.34 7.11 3.86
C ASP A 63 -9.01 8.28 3.10
N ASN A 64 -8.23 9.29 2.69
CA ASN A 64 -8.72 10.44 1.91
C ASN A 64 -8.75 10.23 0.38
N GLY A 65 -8.39 9.04 -0.12
CA GLY A 65 -8.41 8.74 -1.56
C GLY A 65 -7.41 9.52 -2.42
N VAL A 66 -6.31 9.99 -1.84
CA VAL A 66 -5.29 10.80 -2.56
C VAL A 66 -4.65 10.04 -3.73
N TYR A 67 -4.74 8.71 -3.74
CA TYR A 67 -4.19 7.84 -4.76
C TYR A 67 -5.25 7.25 -5.71
N ASP A 68 -6.51 7.69 -5.64
CA ASP A 68 -7.61 7.21 -6.50
C ASP A 68 -7.54 7.79 -7.92
N ASN A 69 -6.93 8.96 -8.05
CA ASN A 69 -6.75 9.60 -9.35
C ASN A 69 -5.52 8.96 -10.01
N GLU A 70 -5.73 7.93 -10.81
CA GLU A 70 -4.78 7.51 -11.87
C GLU A 70 -4.67 8.62 -12.94
N GLU A 71 -4.27 9.83 -12.56
CA GLU A 71 -3.57 10.70 -13.51
C GLU A 71 -2.14 10.21 -13.52
N HIS A 72 -1.85 9.40 -14.54
CA HIS A 72 -0.50 9.04 -14.96
C HIS A 72 0.45 10.24 -14.81
N ALA A 73 1.26 10.26 -13.75
CA ALA A 73 2.56 10.89 -13.84
C ALA A 73 3.40 9.97 -14.73
N SER A 74 3.34 10.26 -16.03
CA SER A 74 4.21 9.70 -17.07
C SER A 74 5.68 9.88 -16.70
#